data_AF-A0AAV3SXD1-F1
#
_entry.id   AF-A0AAV3SXD1-F1
#
_cell.length_a   1.000
_cell.length_b   1.000
_cell.length_c   1.000
_cell.angle_alpha   90.00
_cell.angle_beta   90.00
_cell.angle_gamma   90.00
#
_symmetry.space_group_name_H-M   'P 1'
#
loop_
_entity.id
_entity.type
_entity.pdbx_description
1 polymer ?
#
loop_
_entity_poly.entity_id
_entity_poly.type
_entity_poly.pdbx_seq_one_letter_code
_entity_poly.pdbx_strand_id
1 'polypeptide(L)'
;MSRPSDTHSIEQTRPASDCDIAYVGYRQSGQAIVEKRPGQERLTPERSLALVNHSPSGFEWGYGGSGPAQLALALLLDYTGDEAFALDHYQEFKTEVVSQLDCAGSAGSWRLTGPEIDAVLHETPGEPAAPSI
;
A
#
# COMPACT_ATOMS: atom_id res chain seq x y z
N MET A 1 35.10 -32.98 -28.86
CA MET A 1 34.45 -33.46 -27.63
C MET A 1 34.44 -32.32 -26.62
N SER A 2 33.25 -31.99 -26.13
CA SER A 2 32.92 -31.19 -24.94
C SER A 2 33.48 -29.76 -24.82
N ARG A 3 32.65 -28.79 -25.24
CA ARG A 3 32.62 -27.43 -24.68
C ARG A 3 32.07 -27.51 -23.25
N PRO A 4 32.58 -26.74 -22.27
CA PRO A 4 31.88 -26.56 -21.00
C PRO A 4 30.61 -25.74 -21.26
N SER A 5 29.46 -26.27 -20.85
CA SER A 5 28.19 -25.56 -20.88
C SER A 5 28.23 -24.45 -19.84
N ASP A 6 28.08 -23.26 -20.39
CA ASP A 6 27.83 -21.97 -19.78
C ASP A 6 26.81 -22.05 -18.64
N THR A 7 27.25 -21.60 -17.46
CA THR A 7 26.54 -20.79 -16.47
C THR A 7 25.00 -20.78 -16.57
N HIS A 8 24.36 -21.54 -15.69
CA HIS A 8 22.96 -21.30 -15.32
C HIS A 8 22.88 -20.03 -14.44
N SER A 9 23.07 -18.86 -15.05
CA SER A 9 22.62 -17.59 -14.49
C SER A 9 21.12 -17.51 -14.74
N ILE A 10 20.36 -18.07 -13.80
CA ILE A 10 18.96 -17.69 -13.64
C ILE A 10 19.01 -16.28 -13.06
N GLU A 11 19.10 -15.30 -13.97
CA GLU A 11 18.84 -13.91 -13.66
C GLU A 11 17.45 -13.88 -13.07
N GLN A 12 17.41 -13.68 -11.75
CA GLN A 12 16.21 -13.40 -11.01
C GLN A 12 15.74 -12.04 -11.55
N THR A 13 14.89 -12.07 -12.58
CA THR A 13 14.20 -10.90 -13.09
C THR A 13 13.24 -10.45 -11.99
N ARG A 14 13.77 -9.75 -10.97
CA ARG A 14 12.98 -8.87 -10.14
C ARG A 14 12.29 -7.93 -11.14
N PRO A 15 10.95 -7.93 -11.24
CA PRO A 15 10.29 -7.00 -12.13
C PRO A 15 10.73 -5.59 -11.76
N ALA A 16 10.82 -4.73 -12.76
CA ALA A 16 11.31 -3.37 -12.66
C ALA A 16 10.85 -2.68 -11.35
N SER A 17 11.84 -2.41 -10.50
CA SER A 17 11.84 -1.49 -9.37
C SER A 17 10.50 -1.28 -8.68
N ASP A 18 10.24 -2.07 -7.64
CA ASP A 18 9.16 -1.81 -6.68
C ASP A 18 9.18 -0.35 -6.13
N CYS A 19 10.36 0.28 -6.12
CA CYS A 19 10.54 1.71 -5.83
C CYS A 19 9.82 2.69 -6.78
N ASP A 20 9.45 2.28 -7.99
CA ASP A 20 8.74 3.14 -8.95
C ASP A 20 7.22 3.15 -8.70
N ILE A 21 6.74 2.24 -7.86
CA ILE A 21 5.31 2.12 -7.57
C ILE A 21 4.83 3.32 -6.76
N ALA A 22 3.65 3.84 -7.11
CA ALA A 22 2.94 4.82 -6.29
C ALA A 22 1.43 4.57 -6.33
N TYR A 23 0.80 4.67 -5.18
CA TYR A 23 -0.64 4.72 -5.01
C TYR A 23 -1.09 6.17 -4.93
N VAL A 24 -2.15 6.51 -5.66
CA VAL A 24 -2.75 7.84 -5.64
C VAL A 24 -4.22 7.68 -5.30
N GLY A 25 -4.67 8.34 -4.25
CA GLY A 25 -6.08 8.34 -3.87
C GLY A 25 -6.73 9.71 -4.00
N TYR A 26 -7.96 9.72 -4.50
CA TYR A 26 -8.75 10.92 -4.70
C TYR A 26 -10.23 10.61 -4.55
N ARG A 27 -11.03 11.66 -4.31
CA ARG A 27 -12.49 11.54 -4.21
C ARG A 27 -13.13 11.88 -5.55
N GLN A 28 -13.87 10.94 -6.12
CA GLN A 28 -14.70 11.15 -7.30
C GLN A 28 -16.18 11.05 -6.89
N SER A 29 -16.91 12.16 -6.94
CA SER A 29 -18.33 12.21 -6.52
C SER A 29 -18.58 11.66 -5.10
N GLY A 30 -17.65 11.92 -4.18
CA GLY A 30 -17.68 11.42 -2.79
C GLY A 30 -17.12 10.01 -2.61
N GLN A 31 -16.96 9.23 -3.68
CA GLN A 31 -16.37 7.90 -3.62
C GLN A 31 -14.84 7.98 -3.57
N ALA A 32 -14.25 7.21 -2.67
CA ALA A 32 -12.81 6.97 -2.60
C ALA A 32 -12.34 6.08 -3.76
N ILE A 33 -11.45 6.63 -4.59
CA ILE A 33 -10.79 5.93 -5.69
C ILE A 33 -9.29 5.88 -5.38
N VAL A 34 -8.66 4.73 -5.60
CA VAL A 34 -7.21 4.54 -5.44
C VAL A 34 -6.66 3.88 -6.70
N GLU A 35 -5.60 4.48 -7.25
CA GLU A 35 -4.93 4.02 -8.47
C GLU A 35 -3.46 3.71 -8.18
N LYS A 36 -2.98 2.58 -8.69
CA LYS A 36 -1.57 2.18 -8.72
C LYS A 36 -0.89 2.72 -9.98
N ARG A 37 0.34 3.20 -9.83
CA ARG A 37 1.22 3.69 -10.89
C ARG A 37 2.58 2.98 -10.78
N PRO A 38 3.30 2.78 -11.90
CA PRO A 38 2.89 3.06 -13.28
C PRO A 38 1.79 2.09 -13.76
N GLY A 39 0.85 2.56 -14.59
CA GLY A 39 -0.24 1.74 -15.17
C GLY A 39 -1.65 2.29 -14.96
N GLN A 40 -1.84 3.17 -13.96
CA GLN A 40 -3.14 3.72 -13.59
C GLN A 40 -4.19 2.61 -13.36
N GLU A 41 -3.76 1.52 -12.74
CA GLU A 41 -4.62 0.39 -12.39
C GLU A 41 -5.41 0.73 -11.14
N ARG A 42 -6.72 0.50 -11.14
CA ARG A 42 -7.55 0.77 -9.98
C ARG A 42 -7.38 -0.34 -8.94
N LEU A 43 -6.99 0.03 -7.72
CA LEU A 43 -7.02 -0.88 -6.58
C LEU A 43 -8.49 -1.13 -6.20
N THR A 44 -8.89 -2.41 -6.11
CA THR A 44 -10.25 -2.80 -5.71
C THR A 44 -10.25 -3.49 -4.33
N PRO A 45 -11.35 -3.42 -3.57
CA PRO A 45 -11.40 -4.01 -2.24
C PRO A 45 -11.53 -5.55 -2.25
N GLU A 46 -11.74 -6.18 -3.40
CA GLU A 46 -12.13 -7.60 -3.51
C GLU A 46 -11.12 -8.54 -2.86
N ARG A 47 -9.82 -8.37 -3.14
CA ARG A 47 -8.76 -9.21 -2.56
C ARG A 47 -8.63 -9.04 -1.05
N SER A 48 -8.68 -7.80 -0.56
CA SER A 48 -8.58 -7.53 0.88
C SER A 48 -9.84 -7.94 1.64
N LEU A 49 -11.03 -7.80 1.03
CA LEU A 49 -12.31 -8.25 1.59
C LEU A 49 -12.37 -9.77 1.76
N ALA A 50 -11.73 -10.51 0.85
CA ALA A 50 -11.63 -11.97 0.94
C ALA A 50 -10.79 -12.42 2.15
N LEU A 51 -9.81 -11.61 2.58
CA LEU A 51 -9.00 -11.87 3.78
C LEU A 51 -9.72 -11.40 5.05
N VAL A 52 -10.12 -10.12 5.09
CA VAL A 52 -10.85 -9.55 6.22
C VAL A 52 -11.88 -8.55 5.72
N ASN A 53 -13.14 -8.79 6.09
CA ASN A 53 -14.25 -7.92 5.73
C ASN A 53 -14.41 -6.77 6.74
N HIS A 54 -13.63 -5.70 6.56
CA HIS A 54 -13.77 -4.47 7.37
C HIS A 54 -14.86 -3.55 6.81
N SER A 55 -14.85 -3.32 5.49
CA SER A 55 -15.72 -2.33 4.84
C SER A 55 -16.14 -2.79 3.44
N PRO A 56 -17.30 -3.46 3.32
CA PRO A 56 -17.84 -3.83 2.00
C PRO A 56 -18.30 -2.60 1.20
N SER A 57 -18.46 -1.44 1.86
CA SER A 57 -18.72 -0.14 1.23
C SER A 57 -17.51 0.44 0.48
N GLY A 58 -16.32 -0.14 0.66
CA GLY A 58 -15.09 0.26 -0.04
C GLY A 58 -14.07 0.96 0.86
N PHE A 59 -13.11 1.61 0.21
CA PHE A 59 -11.98 2.28 0.84
C PHE A 59 -12.36 3.64 1.42
N GLU A 60 -11.64 4.06 2.44
CA GLU A 60 -11.68 5.39 3.03
C GLU A 60 -10.29 5.71 3.61
N TRP A 61 -10.06 6.95 4.02
CA TRP A 61 -8.80 7.41 4.63
C TRP A 61 -9.02 8.68 5.46
N GLY A 62 -8.00 9.11 6.21
CA GLY A 62 -8.04 10.34 7.00
C GLY A 62 -8.67 10.20 8.39
N TYR A 63 -8.92 8.97 8.85
CA TYR A 63 -9.43 8.67 10.20
C TYR A 63 -9.15 7.20 10.58
N GLY A 64 -9.34 6.84 11.86
CA GLY A 64 -9.12 5.48 12.38
C GLY A 64 -10.35 4.59 12.37
N GLY A 65 -10.85 4.16 11.20
CA GLY A 65 -12.06 3.32 11.10
C GLY A 65 -11.95 2.12 10.15
N SER A 66 -13.08 1.50 9.83
CA SER A 66 -13.13 0.28 9.02
C SER A 66 -12.78 0.48 7.54
N GLY A 67 -13.21 1.58 6.92
CA GLY A 67 -12.82 1.89 5.53
C GLY A 67 -11.31 2.13 5.38
N PRO A 68 -10.66 2.91 6.27
CA PRO A 68 -9.21 3.02 6.36
C PRO A 68 -8.51 1.68 6.63
N ALA A 69 -9.08 0.82 7.47
CA ALA A 69 -8.54 -0.53 7.69
C ALA A 69 -8.60 -1.39 6.42
N GLN A 70 -9.69 -1.31 5.66
CA GLN A 70 -9.82 -2.02 4.38
C GLN A 70 -8.81 -1.53 3.36
N LEU A 71 -8.57 -0.20 3.30
CA LEU A 71 -7.57 0.39 2.41
C LEU A 71 -6.15 -0.02 2.81
N ALA A 72 -5.81 0.03 4.09
CA ALA A 72 -4.50 -0.38 4.59
C ALA A 72 -4.18 -1.83 4.21
N LEU A 73 -5.13 -2.75 4.42
CA LEU A 73 -4.96 -4.15 4.04
C LEU A 73 -4.81 -4.31 2.51
N ALA A 74 -5.58 -3.57 1.73
CA ALA A 74 -5.48 -3.60 0.27
C ALA A 74 -4.12 -3.09 -0.24
N LEU A 75 -3.61 -1.99 0.32
CA LEU A 75 -2.31 -1.41 -0.05
C LEU A 75 -1.17 -2.38 0.25
N LEU A 76 -1.11 -2.92 1.47
CA LEU A 76 -0.06 -3.87 1.84
C LEU A 76 -0.13 -5.17 1.04
N LEU A 77 -1.34 -5.70 0.81
CA LEU A 77 -1.53 -6.92 0.03
C LEU A 77 -1.11 -6.73 -1.43
N ASP A 78 -1.45 -5.60 -2.03
CA ASP A 78 -1.09 -5.30 -3.42
C ASP A 78 0.40 -4.97 -3.59
N TYR A 79 1.01 -4.34 -2.59
CA TYR A 79 2.41 -3.96 -2.60
C TYR A 79 3.33 -5.15 -2.32
N THR A 80 3.08 -5.90 -1.25
CA THR A 80 3.97 -7.00 -0.83
C THR A 80 3.68 -8.32 -1.54
N GLY A 81 2.44 -8.51 -1.99
CA GLY A 81 1.98 -9.80 -2.50
C GLY A 81 1.88 -10.90 -1.43
N ASP A 82 2.10 -10.58 -0.15
CA ASP A 82 2.12 -11.53 0.97
C ASP A 82 0.92 -11.30 1.89
N GLU A 83 -0.01 -12.26 1.89
CA GLU A 83 -1.23 -12.21 2.70
C GLU A 83 -0.95 -12.25 4.20
N ALA A 84 0.02 -13.05 4.64
CA ALA A 84 0.34 -13.20 6.05
C ALA A 84 0.98 -11.93 6.59
N PHE A 85 1.93 -11.35 5.83
CA PHE A 85 2.53 -10.08 6.15
C PHE A 85 1.49 -8.95 6.19
N ALA A 86 0.63 -8.85 5.16
CA ALA A 86 -0.39 -7.82 5.12
C ALA A 86 -1.36 -7.92 6.32
N LEU A 87 -1.75 -9.13 6.72
CA LEU A 87 -2.61 -9.37 7.89
C LEU A 87 -1.95 -8.98 9.23
N ASP A 88 -0.64 -9.17 9.35
CA ASP A 88 0.11 -8.83 10.58
C ASP A 88 0.29 -7.31 10.73
N HIS A 89 0.55 -6.61 9.62
CA HIS A 89 1.00 -5.21 9.66
C HIS A 89 -0.07 -4.16 9.32
N TYR A 90 -1.21 -4.51 8.72
CA TYR A 90 -2.15 -3.48 8.21
C TYR A 90 -2.78 -2.58 9.27
N GLN A 91 -2.92 -3.03 10.52
CA GLN A 91 -3.55 -2.22 11.57
C GLN A 91 -2.64 -1.08 12.03
N GLU A 92 -1.33 -1.35 12.14
CA GLU A 92 -0.32 -0.34 12.44
C GLU A 92 -0.18 0.61 11.25
N PHE A 93 -0.01 0.04 10.05
CA PHE A 93 0.06 0.83 8.81
C PHE A 93 -1.17 1.73 8.60
N LYS A 94 -2.37 1.26 8.97
CA LYS A 94 -3.58 2.08 8.96
C LYS A 94 -3.44 3.30 9.87
N THR A 95 -2.91 3.11 11.07
CA THR A 95 -2.82 4.17 12.09
C THR A 95 -1.79 5.21 11.66
N GLU A 96 -0.61 4.75 11.25
CA GLU A 96 0.52 5.63 10.94
C GLU A 96 0.37 6.33 9.58
N VAL A 97 -0.19 5.63 8.59
CA VAL A 97 -0.24 6.13 7.21
C VAL A 97 -1.67 6.47 6.81
N VAL A 98 -2.55 5.47 6.73
CA VAL A 98 -3.87 5.64 6.07
C VAL A 98 -4.79 6.60 6.80
N SER A 99 -4.71 6.66 8.13
CA SER A 99 -5.49 7.58 8.96
C SER A 99 -5.03 9.02 8.80
N GLN A 100 -3.82 9.25 8.28
CA GLN A 100 -3.21 10.57 8.12
C GLN A 100 -3.25 11.08 6.67
N LEU A 101 -3.60 10.22 5.71
CA LEU A 101 -3.77 10.61 4.31
C LEU A 101 -4.87 11.67 4.19
N ASP A 102 -4.58 12.74 3.47
CA ASP A 102 -5.50 13.86 3.27
C ASP A 102 -5.48 14.34 1.81
N CYS A 103 -6.64 14.81 1.34
CA CYS A 103 -6.81 15.33 -0.02
C CYS A 103 -6.97 16.86 -0.05
N ALA A 104 -6.81 17.57 1.06
CA ALA A 104 -7.03 19.02 1.15
C ALA A 104 -5.91 19.86 0.51
N GLY A 105 -4.83 19.23 0.03
CA GLY A 105 -3.81 19.88 -0.78
C GLY A 105 -4.35 20.36 -2.14
N SER A 106 -3.59 21.23 -2.81
CA SER A 106 -3.93 21.82 -4.12
C SER A 106 -4.14 20.78 -5.24
N ALA A 107 -3.65 19.55 -5.05
CA ALA A 107 -3.80 18.44 -5.98
C ALA A 107 -5.11 17.64 -5.81
N GLY A 108 -5.90 17.88 -4.75
CA GLY A 108 -7.15 17.14 -4.48
C GLY A 108 -6.97 15.63 -4.30
N SER A 109 -5.73 15.17 -4.08
CA SER A 109 -5.32 13.77 -4.05
C SER A 109 -4.13 13.59 -3.12
N TRP A 110 -4.04 12.42 -2.49
CA TRP A 110 -2.83 11.99 -1.78
C TRP A 110 -2.01 11.07 -2.69
N ARG A 111 -0.71 10.96 -2.42
CA ARG A 111 0.20 10.03 -3.10
C ARG A 111 1.04 9.32 -2.05
N LEU A 112 1.18 8.01 -2.19
CA LEU A 112 1.98 7.13 -1.34
C LEU A 112 2.85 6.24 -2.21
N THR A 113 4.16 6.33 -2.06
CA THR A 113 5.12 5.61 -2.90
C THR A 113 5.61 4.31 -2.26
N GLY A 114 6.09 3.38 -3.09
CA GLY A 114 6.76 2.16 -2.62
C GLY A 114 7.83 2.46 -1.56
N PRO A 115 8.79 3.38 -1.80
CA PRO A 115 9.79 3.75 -0.81
C PRO A 115 9.23 4.30 0.51
N GLU A 116 8.08 5.02 0.49
CA GLU A 116 7.40 5.46 1.71
C GLU A 116 6.76 4.30 2.45
N ILE A 117 6.20 3.32 1.73
CA ILE A 117 5.68 2.08 2.33
C ILE A 117 6.83 1.29 2.94
N ASP A 118 7.91 1.06 2.19
CA ASP A 118 9.12 0.43 2.69
C ASP A 118 9.64 1.13 3.96
N ALA A 119 9.78 2.46 3.96
CA ALA A 119 10.26 3.19 5.12
C ALA A 119 9.42 2.91 6.37
N VAL A 120 8.09 2.97 6.26
CA VAL A 120 7.17 2.67 7.36
C VAL A 120 7.28 1.22 7.82
N LEU A 121 7.43 0.27 6.89
CA LEU A 121 7.57 -1.15 7.23
C LEU A 121 8.93 -1.48 7.90
N HIS A 122 9.99 -0.72 7.59
CA HIS A 122 11.32 -0.91 8.19
C HIS A 122 11.53 -0.13 9.49
N GLU A 123 10.78 0.95 9.74
CA GLU A 123 10.93 1.81 10.92
C GLU A 123 10.05 1.41 12.13
N THR A 124 9.45 0.21 12.13
CA THR A 124 8.67 -0.26 13.28
C THR A 124 9.57 -0.82 14.40
N PRO A 125 10.01 0.05 15.32
CA PRO A 125 9.55 -0.10 16.70
C PRO A 125 9.01 1.25 17.23
N GLY A 126 7.74 1.23 17.63
CA GLY A 126 6.96 2.42 17.98
C GLY A 126 7.64 3.42 18.91
N GLU A 127 7.61 4.68 18.50
CA GLU A 127 7.75 5.81 19.41
C GLU A 127 6.62 6.81 19.10
N PRO A 128 5.68 7.02 20.03
CA PRO A 128 4.58 7.97 19.82
C PRO A 128 5.15 9.39 19.83
N ALA A 129 5.16 10.04 18.67
CA ALA A 129 5.44 11.46 18.56
C ALA A 129 4.42 12.24 19.42
N ALA A 130 4.87 12.70 20.58
CA ALA A 130 4.10 13.53 21.49
C ALA A 130 3.71 14.86 20.79
N PRO A 131 2.48 15.37 20.99
CA PRO A 131 2.09 16.65 20.41
C PRO A 131 2.89 17.77 21.09
N SER A 132 3.61 18.55 20.28
CA SER A 132 4.21 19.81 20.74
C SER A 132 3.10 20.76 21.18
N ILE A 133 3.20 21.23 22.43
CA ILE A 133 2.35 22.26 23.05
C ILE A 133 2.60 23.61 22.39
#